data_AF-C1A9H1-F1
#
_entry.id   AF-C1A9H1-F1
#
_cell.length_a   1.000
_cell.length_b   1.000
_cell.length_c   1.000
_cell.angle_alpha   90.00
_cell.angle_beta   90.00
_cell.angle_gamma   90.00
#
_symmetry.space_group_name_H-M   'P 1'
#
loop_
_entity.id
_entity.type
_entity.pdbx_description
1 polymer ?
#
loop_
_entity_poly.entity_id
_entity_poly.type
_entity_poly.pdbx_seq_one_letter_code
_entity_poly.pdbx_strand_id
1 'polypeptide(L)'
;MRLFTSNHRLVIQLYSADRARVARAGHAWRRSILPALAVGLMACHRAAWPDVTLATPASGTIERLVAPGILSRDREFIVALSLDGREAVLSRRTFSGPQFERHIQLVHASRTGRTWEIPKPFTWADTSALEIDPVVVPRTGDLLFNSTRAAVGRAANRSDFDIWLAPRTVGGWGAPHRLEAPINGPDDDYFATVSCRGTLYFARAAAGPPRKSVIMRARSLDAGGYAAPETLSVVNTTGRASNAAIAADESLIILVDQRSDGLGDSDLYVSRRAGESWTEPMPLRAVNTAAAEFAPAFSPDGEWLFFARMQRGAAGGPPIVAENVYAIRLRDALPPDIPLPSRSPAHCD
;
A
#
# COMPACT_ATOMS: atom_id res chain seq x y z
N MET A 1 -11.81 63.99 -48.42
CA MET A 1 -10.41 64.42 -48.57
C MET A 1 -9.62 63.22 -49.10
N ARG A 2 -8.93 63.42 -50.23
CA ARG A 2 -8.29 62.42 -51.14
C ARG A 2 -7.14 61.62 -50.47
N LEU A 3 -7.08 60.29 -50.65
CA LEU A 3 -6.29 59.47 -51.61
C LEU A 3 -4.78 59.34 -51.32
N PHE A 4 -4.24 58.10 -51.37
CA PHE A 4 -3.23 57.60 -52.34
C PHE A 4 -3.10 56.05 -52.22
N THR A 5 -3.65 55.27 -53.18
CA THR A 5 -3.02 54.44 -54.25
C THR A 5 -2.32 53.13 -53.79
N SER A 6 -2.73 51.90 -54.13
CA SER A 6 -2.87 51.17 -55.43
C SER A 6 -1.55 50.73 -56.09
N ASN A 7 -1.37 49.42 -56.36
CA ASN A 7 -1.03 48.93 -57.72
C ASN A 7 -1.12 47.40 -57.92
N HIS A 8 -1.54 47.05 -59.15
CA HIS A 8 -1.87 45.76 -59.76
C HIS A 8 -0.73 45.15 -60.62
N ARG A 9 -0.97 43.90 -61.11
CA ARG A 9 -0.51 43.20 -62.35
C ARG A 9 0.22 41.86 -62.01
N LEU A 10 0.14 40.72 -62.71
CA LEU A 10 -0.37 40.21 -64.02
C LEU A 10 -0.29 38.63 -63.91
N VAL A 11 -1.24 37.77 -64.37
CA VAL A 11 -1.27 36.99 -65.66
C VAL A 11 -0.28 35.79 -65.72
N ILE A 12 -0.50 34.54 -66.23
CA ILE A 12 -1.58 33.80 -66.97
C ILE A 12 -1.14 32.29 -67.18
N GLN A 13 -2.11 31.38 -67.33
CA GLN A 13 -2.15 30.05 -68.05
C GLN A 13 -1.21 28.88 -67.64
N LEU A 14 -1.60 27.58 -67.67
CA LEU A 14 -2.25 26.82 -68.76
C LEU A 14 -3.15 25.64 -68.26
N TYR A 15 -4.19 25.38 -69.05
CA TYR A 15 -5.10 24.22 -69.06
C TYR A 15 -4.40 22.94 -69.60
N SER A 16 -4.81 21.75 -69.16
CA SER A 16 -5.28 20.67 -70.07
C SER A 16 -5.86 19.48 -69.31
N ALA A 17 -7.09 19.14 -69.66
CA ALA A 17 -7.72 17.85 -69.42
C ALA A 17 -7.54 17.03 -70.71
N ASP A 18 -7.36 15.71 -70.63
CA ASP A 18 -8.02 14.84 -71.61
C ASP A 18 -8.22 13.40 -71.17
N ARG A 19 -9.26 12.85 -71.76
CA ARG A 19 -10.01 11.64 -71.52
C ARG A 19 -9.29 10.39 -72.01
N ALA A 20 -9.72 9.28 -71.41
CA ALA A 20 -9.45 7.91 -71.76
C ALA A 20 -9.58 7.56 -73.25
N ARG A 21 -8.70 6.68 -73.73
CA ARG A 21 -8.95 5.55 -74.67
C ARG A 21 -7.64 4.78 -74.89
N VAL A 22 -7.57 3.52 -74.44
CA VAL A 22 -7.23 2.32 -75.23
C VAL A 22 -7.65 1.08 -74.40
N ALA A 23 -8.38 0.19 -75.04
CA ALA A 23 -8.94 -1.04 -74.48
C ALA A 23 -8.04 -2.28 -74.75
N ARG A 24 -8.28 -3.35 -73.96
CA ARG A 24 -7.74 -4.75 -73.99
C ARG A 24 -6.40 -4.90 -73.25
N ALA A 25 -6.18 -5.85 -72.32
CA ALA A 25 -6.62 -7.25 -72.23
C ALA A 25 -6.48 -7.83 -70.79
N GLY A 26 -7.22 -8.91 -70.47
CA GLY A 26 -6.94 -9.90 -69.40
C GLY A 26 -7.57 -9.64 -68.01
N HIS A 27 -8.82 -10.05 -67.76
CA HIS A 27 -9.22 -11.30 -67.07
C HIS A 27 -8.80 -11.44 -65.58
N ALA A 28 -9.82 -11.40 -64.70
CA ALA A 28 -9.97 -12.09 -63.41
C ALA A 28 -9.01 -11.64 -62.27
N TRP A 29 -9.43 -11.30 -61.06
CA TRP A 29 -10.36 -11.98 -60.15
C TRP A 29 -10.89 -11.00 -59.10
N ARG A 30 -12.14 -11.21 -58.66
CA ARG A 30 -12.68 -10.66 -57.42
C ARG A 30 -11.88 -11.21 -56.23
N ARG A 31 -11.52 -10.36 -55.27
CA ARG A 31 -11.52 -10.68 -53.83
C ARG A 31 -11.36 -9.40 -53.01
N SER A 32 -12.40 -9.10 -52.25
CA SER A 32 -12.43 -8.06 -51.23
C SER A 32 -11.31 -8.26 -50.22
N ILE A 33 -10.49 -7.24 -50.00
CA ILE A 33 -9.56 -7.18 -48.87
C ILE A 33 -10.32 -6.52 -47.73
N LEU A 34 -10.86 -7.34 -46.81
CA LEU A 34 -11.14 -6.88 -45.45
C LEU A 34 -9.80 -6.87 -44.70
N PRO A 35 -9.40 -5.78 -44.03
CA PRO A 35 -8.28 -5.87 -43.11
C PRO A 35 -8.75 -6.72 -41.93
N ALA A 36 -8.09 -7.86 -41.72
CA ALA A 36 -8.23 -8.59 -40.47
C ALA A 36 -7.66 -7.72 -39.36
N LEU A 37 -8.53 -7.04 -38.61
CA LEU A 37 -8.23 -6.56 -37.28
C LEU A 37 -7.98 -7.81 -36.42
N ALA A 38 -6.74 -8.25 -36.40
CA ALA A 38 -6.24 -9.11 -35.34
C ALA A 38 -6.31 -8.27 -34.06
N VAL A 39 -7.44 -8.33 -33.38
CA VAL A 39 -7.51 -8.03 -31.95
C VAL A 39 -6.62 -9.08 -31.31
N GLY A 40 -5.34 -8.75 -31.17
CA GLY A 40 -4.47 -9.44 -30.26
C GLY A 40 -5.10 -9.27 -28.89
N LEU A 41 -5.89 -10.26 -28.47
CA LEU A 41 -6.04 -10.54 -27.06
C LEU A 41 -4.61 -10.76 -26.57
N MET A 42 -3.98 -9.70 -26.06
CA MET A 42 -2.98 -9.87 -25.03
C MET A 42 -3.73 -10.61 -23.94
N ALA A 43 -3.65 -11.93 -23.97
CA ALA A 43 -3.73 -12.69 -22.75
C ALA A 43 -2.70 -12.01 -21.86
N CYS A 44 -3.19 -11.22 -20.90
CA CYS A 44 -2.38 -10.73 -19.82
C CYS A 44 -1.99 -12.00 -19.06
N HIS A 45 -0.93 -12.66 -19.54
CA HIS A 45 -0.22 -13.66 -18.79
C HIS A 45 0.18 -12.91 -17.54
N ARG A 46 -0.57 -13.14 -16.45
CA ARG A 46 -0.18 -12.73 -15.12
C ARG A 46 1.19 -13.34 -14.90
N ALA A 47 2.24 -12.57 -15.15
CA ALA A 47 3.53 -12.84 -14.53
C ALA A 47 3.22 -12.91 -13.04
N ALA A 48 3.47 -14.07 -12.42
CA ALA A 48 3.23 -14.27 -11.00
C ALA A 48 3.83 -13.06 -10.26
N TRP A 49 2.97 -12.35 -9.56
CA TRP A 49 3.34 -11.14 -8.86
C TRP A 49 4.19 -11.52 -7.64
N PRO A 50 5.30 -10.80 -7.46
CA PRO A 50 6.58 -11.30 -7.89
C PRO A 50 7.13 -12.34 -6.93
N ASP A 51 8.15 -13.08 -7.39
CA ASP A 51 9.11 -13.77 -6.53
C ASP A 51 9.73 -12.78 -5.53
N VAL A 52 8.97 -12.45 -4.48
CA VAL A 52 9.51 -11.86 -3.27
C VAL A 52 10.57 -12.84 -2.80
N THR A 53 11.77 -12.33 -2.58
CA THR A 53 12.88 -13.16 -2.11
C THR A 53 12.56 -13.63 -0.71
N LEU A 54 12.04 -14.84 -0.58
CA LEU A 54 11.64 -15.43 0.69
C LEU A 54 12.65 -16.52 1.09
N ALA A 55 13.03 -16.55 2.36
CA ALA A 55 13.85 -17.63 2.91
C ALA A 55 13.13 -18.98 2.84
N THR A 56 13.83 -20.10 2.91
CA THR A 56 13.16 -21.37 3.27
C THR A 56 12.53 -21.22 4.65
N PRO A 57 11.31 -21.74 4.91
CA PRO A 57 10.73 -21.73 6.25
C PRO A 57 11.69 -22.36 7.27
N ALA A 58 11.70 -21.84 8.50
CA ALA A 58 12.40 -22.51 9.59
C ALA A 58 11.73 -23.85 9.91
N SER A 59 12.48 -24.78 10.51
CA SER A 59 11.93 -26.10 10.86
C SER A 59 10.69 -25.96 11.75
N GLY A 60 9.59 -26.60 11.35
CA GLY A 60 8.32 -26.55 12.08
C GLY A 60 7.48 -25.28 11.87
N THR A 61 7.88 -24.40 10.94
CA THR A 61 7.16 -23.17 10.60
C THR A 61 6.76 -23.18 9.12
N ILE A 62 5.76 -22.36 8.78
CA ILE A 62 5.29 -22.20 7.38
C ILE A 62 5.49 -20.78 6.86
N GLU A 63 5.64 -19.81 7.76
CA GLU A 63 6.05 -18.45 7.45
C GLU A 63 7.53 -18.39 7.00
N ARG A 64 7.84 -17.37 6.21
CA ARG A 64 9.13 -17.20 5.55
C ARG A 64 9.65 -15.80 5.82
N LEU A 65 10.92 -15.70 6.20
CA LEU A 65 11.58 -14.41 6.38
C LEU A 65 11.71 -13.69 5.02
N VAL A 66 11.35 -12.40 4.97
CA VAL A 66 11.39 -11.58 3.75
C VAL A 66 12.79 -11.03 3.53
N ALA A 67 13.41 -11.41 2.41
CA ALA A 67 14.75 -11.05 1.96
C ALA A 67 15.77 -10.93 3.12
N PRO A 68 16.13 -12.07 3.75
CA PRO A 68 17.02 -12.10 4.91
C PRO A 68 18.32 -11.35 4.68
N GLY A 69 18.73 -10.56 5.66
CA GLY A 69 19.97 -9.77 5.60
C GLY A 69 19.88 -8.51 4.74
N ILE A 70 18.78 -8.28 4.03
CA ILE A 70 18.55 -7.08 3.22
C ILE A 70 17.32 -6.31 3.71
N LEU A 71 16.13 -6.91 3.64
CA LEU A 71 14.88 -6.30 4.10
C LEU A 71 14.52 -6.70 5.53
N SER A 72 14.98 -7.87 5.98
CA SER A 72 14.86 -8.31 7.38
C SER A 72 16.26 -8.40 8.01
N ARG A 73 16.62 -7.40 8.82
CA ARG A 73 17.92 -7.26 9.49
C ARG A 73 17.77 -6.95 10.99
N ASP A 74 16.75 -7.55 11.61
CA ASP A 74 16.43 -7.47 13.05
C ASP A 74 15.94 -6.10 13.55
N ARG A 75 15.77 -5.13 12.64
CA ARG A 75 15.38 -3.74 12.96
C ARG A 75 14.33 -3.18 12.01
N GLU A 76 13.92 -3.94 11.00
CA GLU A 76 12.90 -3.54 10.03
C GLU A 76 11.59 -4.24 10.35
N PHE A 77 10.53 -3.45 10.39
CA PHE A 77 9.17 -3.94 10.51
C PHE A 77 8.31 -3.28 9.45
N ILE A 78 7.20 -3.96 9.14
CA ILE A 78 6.27 -3.68 8.04
C ILE A 78 6.95 -3.55 6.67
N VAL A 79 6.29 -4.05 5.63
CA VAL A 79 6.74 -3.86 4.25
C VAL A 79 5.57 -3.46 3.39
N ALA A 80 5.72 -2.32 2.71
CA ALA A 80 4.82 -1.89 1.66
C ALA A 80 5.49 -2.13 0.31
N LEU A 81 4.91 -2.98 -0.52
CA LEU A 81 5.42 -3.28 -1.85
C LEU A 81 4.72 -2.42 -2.90
N SER A 82 5.48 -1.93 -3.88
CA SER A 82 4.94 -1.21 -5.03
C SER A 82 3.97 -2.06 -5.86
N LEU A 83 3.20 -1.36 -6.71
CA LEU A 83 2.36 -1.77 -7.86
C LEU A 83 2.91 -2.84 -8.83
N ASP A 84 4.15 -3.27 -8.68
CA ASP A 84 4.79 -4.29 -9.49
C ASP A 84 5.71 -5.21 -8.64
N GLY A 85 5.65 -4.99 -7.32
CA GLY A 85 6.49 -5.52 -6.28
C GLY A 85 7.99 -5.34 -6.52
N ARG A 86 8.43 -4.35 -7.31
CA ARG A 86 9.85 -4.06 -7.57
C ARG A 86 10.47 -3.08 -6.58
N GLU A 87 9.65 -2.39 -5.81
CA GLU A 87 10.09 -1.51 -4.74
C GLU A 87 9.44 -1.92 -3.43
N ALA A 88 10.16 -1.71 -2.34
CA ALA A 88 9.73 -1.95 -0.98
C ALA A 88 9.98 -0.70 -0.15
N VAL A 89 9.04 -0.36 0.72
CA VAL A 89 9.19 0.65 1.76
C VAL A 89 8.99 -0.02 3.12
N LEU A 90 9.88 0.26 4.07
CA LEU A 90 9.91 -0.38 5.38
C LEU A 90 10.02 0.68 6.47
N SER A 91 9.48 0.36 7.65
CA SER A 91 9.85 1.08 8.86
C SER A 91 11.14 0.49 9.40
N ARG A 92 12.14 1.32 9.68
CA ARG A 92 13.40 0.91 10.30
C ARG A 92 13.55 1.59 11.65
N ARG A 93 13.81 0.78 12.67
CA ARG A 93 14.16 1.26 14.00
C ARG A 93 15.67 1.39 14.15
N THR A 94 16.11 2.51 14.67
CA THR A 94 17.50 2.70 15.11
C THR A 94 17.53 2.91 16.61
N PHE A 95 18.50 2.27 17.26
CA PHE A 95 18.75 2.41 18.68
C PHE A 95 20.04 3.20 18.87
N SER A 96 19.96 4.30 19.60
CA SER A 96 21.12 5.12 19.98
C SER A 96 21.23 5.27 21.48
N GLY A 97 22.47 5.45 21.94
CA GLY A 97 22.77 5.78 23.33
C GLY A 97 22.49 4.66 24.33
N PRO A 98 22.84 4.90 25.61
CA PRO A 98 22.68 3.91 26.69
C PRO A 98 21.21 3.67 27.10
N GLN A 99 20.29 4.54 26.66
CA GLN A 99 18.86 4.46 27.00
C GLN A 99 18.01 3.79 25.91
N PHE A 100 18.64 3.26 24.85
CA PHE A 100 17.94 2.70 23.69
C PHE A 100 16.93 3.69 23.11
N GLU A 101 17.39 4.93 22.88
CA GLU A 101 16.59 5.98 22.24
C GLU A 101 16.03 5.44 20.93
N ARG A 102 14.72 5.53 20.79
CA ARG A 102 13.97 4.89 19.71
C ARG A 102 13.73 5.93 18.63
N HIS A 103 14.51 5.87 17.57
CA HIS A 103 14.17 6.58 16.35
C HIS A 103 13.62 5.59 15.32
N ILE A 104 12.61 6.02 14.56
CA ILE A 104 11.96 5.20 13.53
C ILE A 104 11.86 6.06 12.27
N GLN A 105 12.33 5.53 11.15
CA GLN A 105 12.25 6.19 9.86
C GLN A 105 11.79 5.24 8.77
N LEU A 106 11.24 5.81 7.70
CA LEU A 106 10.99 5.06 6.48
C LEU A 106 12.27 4.91 5.66
N VAL A 107 12.49 3.71 5.16
CA VAL A 107 13.56 3.39 4.21
C VAL A 107 12.95 2.69 3.01
N HIS A 108 13.58 2.83 1.84
CA HIS A 108 13.12 2.22 0.61
C HIS A 108 14.23 1.47 -0.12
N ALA A 109 13.84 0.44 -0.86
CA ALA A 109 14.72 -0.36 -1.69
C ALA A 109 14.04 -0.71 -3.01
N SER A 110 14.82 -0.81 -4.08
CA SER A 110 14.42 -1.40 -5.36
C SER A 110 15.03 -2.79 -5.52
N ARG A 111 14.46 -3.61 -6.40
CA ARG A 111 15.06 -4.86 -6.84
C ARG A 111 15.20 -4.95 -8.35
N THR A 112 16.27 -5.63 -8.77
CA THR A 112 16.45 -6.10 -10.14
C THR A 112 16.40 -7.62 -10.13
N GLY A 113 15.44 -8.22 -10.83
CA GLY A 113 15.17 -9.65 -10.70
C GLY A 113 14.78 -10.01 -9.27
N ARG A 114 15.45 -10.99 -8.65
CA ARG A 114 15.23 -11.39 -7.24
C ARG A 114 16.19 -10.71 -6.25
N THR A 115 16.98 -9.74 -6.69
CA THR A 115 18.02 -9.11 -5.86
C THR A 115 17.57 -7.72 -5.43
N TRP A 116 17.44 -7.53 -4.13
CA TRP A 116 17.14 -6.24 -3.51
C TRP A 116 18.43 -5.43 -3.29
N GLU A 117 18.33 -4.13 -3.51
CA GLU A 117 19.31 -3.17 -3.03
C GLU A 117 19.22 -2.99 -1.51
N ILE A 118 20.28 -2.45 -0.91
CA ILE A 118 20.27 -2.08 0.51
C ILE A 118 19.27 -0.93 0.71
N PRO A 119 18.30 -1.04 1.65
CA PRO A 119 17.34 0.02 1.88
C PRO A 119 18.01 1.31 2.37
N LYS A 120 17.63 2.42 1.74
CA LYS A 120 18.16 3.78 1.99
C LYS A 120 17.04 4.74 2.43
N PRO A 121 17.36 5.83 3.16
CA PRO A 121 16.37 6.83 3.53
C PRO A 121 15.79 7.55 2.30
N PHE A 122 14.57 8.08 2.43
CA PHE A 122 14.02 9.00 1.44
C PHE A 122 14.74 10.36 1.46
N THR A 123 14.81 11.02 0.31
CA THR A 123 15.41 12.37 0.19
C THR A 123 14.58 13.45 0.88
N TRP A 124 13.29 13.19 1.10
CA TRP A 124 12.35 14.07 1.81
C TRP A 124 12.11 13.66 3.28
N ALA A 125 12.82 12.64 3.77
CA ALA A 125 12.68 12.17 5.14
C ALA A 125 13.05 13.28 6.13
N ASP A 126 12.23 13.48 7.16
CA ASP A 126 12.54 14.40 8.25
C ASP A 126 13.22 13.62 9.38
N THR A 127 14.51 13.86 9.61
CA THR A 127 15.29 13.16 10.64
C THR A 127 14.92 13.54 12.05
N SER A 128 14.16 14.63 12.26
CA SER A 128 13.66 15.04 13.57
C SER A 128 12.30 14.40 13.91
N ALA A 129 11.61 13.84 12.92
CA ALA A 129 10.32 13.21 13.07
C ALA A 129 10.45 11.68 13.17
N LEU A 130 9.43 11.06 13.76
CA LEU A 130 9.20 9.63 13.61
C LEU A 130 8.37 9.41 12.35
N GLU A 131 8.72 8.39 11.57
CA GLU A 131 7.99 8.00 10.37
C GLU A 131 7.84 6.48 10.33
N ILE A 132 6.61 6.00 10.17
CA ILE A 132 6.26 4.60 10.40
C ILE A 132 5.06 4.16 9.55
N ASP A 133 4.84 2.85 9.50
CA ASP A 133 3.64 2.20 8.95
C ASP A 133 3.32 2.59 7.49
N PRO A 134 4.29 2.43 6.56
CA PRO A 134 4.06 2.69 5.15
C PRO A 134 3.04 1.71 4.57
N VAL A 135 2.22 2.19 3.66
CA VAL A 135 1.30 1.43 2.82
C VAL A 135 1.30 2.03 1.42
N VAL A 136 1.42 1.19 0.39
CA VAL A 136 1.23 1.62 -0.99
C VAL A 136 -0.27 1.62 -1.30
N VAL A 137 -0.79 2.78 -1.66
CA VAL A 137 -2.20 3.00 -2.00
C VAL A 137 -2.55 2.23 -3.28
N PRO A 138 -3.57 1.35 -3.27
CA PRO A 138 -4.03 0.71 -4.48
C PRO A 138 -4.47 1.72 -5.55
N ARG A 139 -4.39 1.35 -6.82
CA ARG A 139 -4.67 2.20 -8.02
C ARG A 139 -3.64 3.30 -8.30
N THR A 140 -3.25 4.10 -7.30
CA THR A 140 -2.37 5.27 -7.54
C THR A 140 -0.90 4.95 -7.33
N GLY A 141 -0.59 4.00 -6.45
CA GLY A 141 0.78 3.71 -6.03
C GLY A 141 1.38 4.77 -5.10
N ASP A 142 0.57 5.72 -4.62
CA ASP A 142 0.99 6.69 -3.60
C ASP A 142 1.42 5.97 -2.32
N LEU A 143 2.22 6.63 -1.49
CA LEU A 143 2.66 6.09 -0.21
C LEU A 143 1.91 6.79 0.91
N LEU A 144 1.05 6.04 1.60
CA LEU A 144 0.42 6.44 2.85
C LEU A 144 1.35 6.02 4.00
N PHE A 145 1.51 6.85 5.02
CA PHE A 145 2.32 6.54 6.19
C PHE A 145 1.95 7.43 7.37
N ASN A 146 2.55 7.18 8.53
CA ASN A 146 2.32 7.95 9.74
C ASN A 146 3.56 8.74 10.14
N SER A 147 3.37 10.00 10.54
CA SER A 147 4.49 10.86 10.94
C SER A 147 4.14 11.86 12.04
N THR A 148 5.13 12.13 12.89
CA THR A 148 5.09 13.19 13.92
C THR A 148 5.60 14.54 13.40
N ARG A 149 5.93 14.63 12.10
CA ARG A 149 6.47 15.82 11.45
C ARG A 149 5.61 17.05 11.71
N ALA A 150 6.27 18.21 11.85
CA ALA A 150 5.59 19.49 11.88
C ALA A 150 4.87 19.76 10.54
N ALA A 151 3.69 20.37 10.60
CA ALA A 151 2.89 20.71 9.43
C ALA A 151 2.05 21.96 9.67
N VAL A 152 1.69 22.67 8.60
CA VAL A 152 0.65 23.70 8.67
C VAL A 152 -0.66 23.05 9.10
N GLY A 153 -1.37 23.66 10.06
CA GLY A 153 -2.61 23.11 10.60
C GLY A 153 -2.44 22.01 11.66
N ARG A 154 -1.20 21.52 11.90
CA ARG A 154 -0.90 20.64 13.03
C ARG A 154 -0.47 21.47 14.24
N ALA A 155 -1.04 21.18 15.41
CA ALA A 155 -0.68 21.88 16.64
C ALA A 155 0.81 21.69 16.97
N ALA A 156 1.48 22.77 17.39
CA ALA A 156 2.87 22.73 17.80
C ALA A 156 3.07 21.80 19.01
N ASN A 157 4.25 21.18 19.12
CA ASN A 157 4.66 20.31 20.22
C ASN A 157 3.87 19.00 20.40
N ARG A 158 3.07 18.59 19.41
CA ARG A 158 2.47 17.25 19.38
C ARG A 158 3.52 16.18 19.10
N SER A 159 3.56 15.14 19.93
CA SER A 159 4.47 13.98 19.79
C SER A 159 3.80 12.73 19.20
N ASP A 160 2.50 12.79 18.96
CA ASP A 160 1.66 11.73 18.41
C ASP A 160 1.58 11.76 16.88
N PHE A 161 1.16 10.67 16.26
CA PHE A 161 1.15 10.54 14.81
C PHE A 161 -0.07 11.19 14.17
N ASP A 162 0.15 11.74 12.98
CA ASP A 162 -0.88 11.99 11.99
C ASP A 162 -0.64 11.07 10.78
N ILE A 163 -1.64 10.95 9.91
CA ILE A 163 -1.61 10.24 8.63
C ILE A 163 -1.17 11.21 7.51
N TRP A 164 -0.21 10.76 6.70
CA TRP A 164 0.43 11.51 5.62
C TRP A 164 0.42 10.74 4.31
N LEU A 165 0.45 11.46 3.19
CA LEU A 165 0.52 10.89 1.86
C LEU A 165 1.68 11.50 1.06
N ALA A 166 2.51 10.65 0.48
CA ALA A 166 3.53 11.00 -0.49
C ALA A 166 3.07 10.56 -1.90
N PRO A 167 2.91 11.49 -2.86
CA PRO A 167 2.43 11.14 -4.18
C PRO A 167 3.45 10.30 -4.96
N ARG A 168 2.96 9.35 -5.75
CA ARG A 168 3.80 8.58 -6.67
C ARG A 168 4.32 9.48 -7.79
N THR A 169 5.58 9.29 -8.14
CA THR A 169 6.28 10.01 -9.22
C THR A 169 7.03 9.02 -10.10
N VAL A 170 7.57 9.51 -11.22
CA VAL A 170 8.43 8.70 -12.11
C VAL A 170 9.69 8.19 -11.38
N GLY A 171 10.18 8.93 -10.38
CA GLY A 171 11.40 8.61 -9.65
C GLY A 171 11.19 7.97 -8.27
N GLY A 172 9.99 7.49 -7.95
CA GLY A 172 9.64 6.97 -6.61
C GLY A 172 8.50 7.78 -6.00
N TRP A 173 8.67 8.28 -4.77
CA TRP A 173 7.65 9.08 -4.07
C TRP A 173 8.12 10.51 -3.83
N GLY A 174 7.23 11.48 -4.07
CA GLY A 174 7.48 12.91 -3.93
C GLY A 174 7.39 13.41 -2.48
N ALA A 175 7.45 14.73 -2.31
CA ALA A 175 7.32 15.35 -0.99
C ALA A 175 5.93 15.07 -0.39
N PRO A 176 5.84 14.61 0.86
CA PRO A 176 4.57 14.25 1.46
C PRO A 176 3.80 15.46 2.00
N HIS A 177 2.48 15.30 2.09
CA HIS A 177 1.59 16.23 2.75
C HIS A 177 0.72 15.50 3.78
N ARG A 178 0.38 16.22 4.85
CA ARG A 178 -0.51 15.73 5.91
C ARG A 178 -1.92 15.63 5.36
N LEU A 179 -2.63 14.54 5.64
CA LEU A 179 -4.05 14.47 5.30
C LEU A 179 -4.83 15.49 6.15
N GLU A 180 -5.78 16.16 5.50
CA GLU A 180 -6.57 17.21 6.17
C GLU A 180 -7.69 16.61 7.04
N ALA A 181 -8.41 17.48 7.75
CA ALA A 181 -9.65 17.09 8.39
C ALA A 181 -10.63 16.49 7.34
N PRO A 182 -11.46 15.50 7.71
CA PRO A 182 -11.71 15.00 9.06
C PRO A 182 -10.84 13.80 9.47
N ILE A 183 -9.82 13.44 8.68
CA ILE A 183 -9.03 12.23 8.92
C ILE A 183 -8.20 12.37 10.19
N ASN A 184 -7.31 13.36 10.22
CA ASN A 184 -6.44 13.59 11.36
C ASN A 184 -7.13 14.41 12.44
N GLY A 185 -7.27 13.83 13.64
CA GLY A 185 -7.91 14.40 14.81
C GLY A 185 -6.93 14.99 15.83
N PRO A 186 -7.44 15.32 17.04
CA PRO A 186 -6.61 15.75 18.16
C PRO A 186 -5.90 14.58 18.89
N ASP A 187 -6.31 13.35 18.59
CA ASP A 187 -5.76 12.10 19.14
C ASP A 187 -4.66 11.53 18.23
N ASP A 188 -4.03 10.45 18.68
CA ASP A 188 -2.97 9.74 17.96
C ASP A 188 -3.58 8.86 16.85
N ASP A 189 -3.34 9.22 15.58
CA ASP A 189 -3.89 8.56 14.40
C ASP A 189 -2.79 7.84 13.62
N TYR A 190 -2.86 6.50 13.60
CA TYR A 190 -1.77 5.66 13.12
C TYR A 190 -2.24 4.39 12.41
N PHE A 191 -1.30 3.75 11.71
CA PHE A 191 -1.49 2.55 10.91
C PHE A 191 -2.64 2.67 9.91
N ALA A 192 -2.55 3.65 9.02
CA ALA A 192 -3.58 3.83 8.01
C ALA A 192 -3.37 2.88 6.82
N THR A 193 -4.44 2.21 6.42
CA THR A 193 -4.50 1.36 5.23
C THR A 193 -5.71 1.75 4.39
N VAL A 194 -5.70 1.40 3.11
CA VAL A 194 -6.72 1.86 2.16
C VAL A 194 -7.12 0.74 1.20
N SER A 195 -8.42 0.59 0.97
CA SER A 195 -8.98 -0.38 0.03
C SER A 195 -8.92 0.13 -1.41
N CYS A 196 -9.22 -0.73 -2.38
CA CYS A 196 -9.37 -0.28 -3.76
C CYS A 196 -10.58 0.64 -3.99
N ARG A 197 -11.54 0.72 -3.06
CA ARG A 197 -12.60 1.73 -3.13
C ARG A 197 -12.15 3.09 -2.58
N GLY A 198 -10.89 3.19 -2.16
CA GLY A 198 -10.35 4.36 -1.50
C GLY A 198 -10.78 4.49 -0.05
N THR A 199 -11.48 3.52 0.55
CA THR A 199 -11.89 3.58 1.96
C THR A 199 -10.66 3.44 2.86
N LEU A 200 -10.45 4.42 3.75
CA LEU A 200 -9.39 4.40 4.75
C LEU A 200 -9.83 3.62 5.99
N TYR A 201 -8.90 2.83 6.53
CA TYR A 201 -8.98 2.19 7.83
C TYR A 201 -7.74 2.56 8.63
N PHE A 202 -7.89 2.96 9.88
CA PHE A 202 -6.76 3.38 10.71
C PHE A 202 -7.06 3.21 12.19
N ALA A 203 -6.04 3.16 13.04
CA ALA A 203 -6.19 3.17 14.47
C ALA A 203 -6.22 4.60 15.00
N ARG A 204 -7.11 4.89 15.94
CA ARG A 204 -7.11 6.12 16.74
C ARG A 204 -6.93 5.76 18.21
N ALA A 205 -5.96 6.36 18.89
CA ALA A 205 -5.73 6.16 20.31
C ALA A 205 -5.92 7.46 21.11
N ALA A 206 -6.77 7.40 22.12
CA ALA A 206 -7.05 8.53 22.99
C ALA A 206 -5.79 8.98 23.75
N ALA A 207 -5.65 10.29 23.95
CA ALA A 207 -4.64 10.83 24.83
C ALA A 207 -4.90 10.46 26.31
N GLY A 208 -3.90 9.90 26.98
CA GLY A 208 -3.91 9.67 28.44
C GLY A 208 -4.14 8.21 28.88
N PRO A 209 -3.90 7.90 30.17
CA PRO A 209 -4.01 6.54 30.70
C PRO A 209 -5.45 6.18 31.15
N PRO A 210 -5.95 4.97 30.87
CA PRO A 210 -5.34 3.97 29.98
C PRO A 210 -5.46 4.39 28.51
N ARG A 211 -4.36 4.25 27.75
CA ARG A 211 -4.36 4.50 26.30
C ARG A 211 -5.22 3.44 25.63
N LYS A 212 -6.42 3.82 25.19
CA LYS A 212 -7.34 2.96 24.44
C LYS A 212 -7.21 3.25 22.96
N SER A 213 -7.15 2.21 22.14
CA SER A 213 -7.16 2.31 20.69
C SER A 213 -8.38 1.64 20.08
N VAL A 214 -8.85 2.22 18.98
CA VAL A 214 -9.99 1.73 18.20
C VAL A 214 -9.68 1.84 16.71
N ILE A 215 -10.21 0.92 15.91
CA ILE A 215 -10.19 1.00 14.45
C ILE A 215 -11.31 1.90 13.96
N MET A 216 -10.93 2.87 13.14
CA MET A 216 -11.77 3.83 12.46
C MET A 216 -11.87 3.47 10.98
N ARG A 217 -12.98 3.86 10.34
CA ARG A 217 -13.22 3.77 8.90
C ARG A 217 -13.62 5.14 8.36
N ALA A 218 -13.02 5.57 7.25
CA ALA A 218 -13.44 6.78 6.53
C ALA A 218 -13.63 6.47 5.04
N ARG A 219 -14.85 6.66 4.54
CA ARG A 219 -15.17 6.46 3.11
C ARG A 219 -14.61 7.62 2.28
N SER A 220 -14.03 7.30 1.13
CA SER A 220 -13.67 8.31 0.11
C SER A 220 -14.93 9.00 -0.41
N LEU A 221 -14.82 10.29 -0.76
CA LEU A 221 -15.89 11.09 -1.36
C LEU A 221 -15.60 11.33 -2.85
N ASP A 222 -16.65 11.37 -3.68
CA ASP A 222 -16.53 11.54 -5.14
C ASP A 222 -15.84 12.86 -5.54
N ALA A 223 -16.00 13.92 -4.73
CA ALA A 223 -15.37 15.22 -4.95
C ALA A 223 -13.92 15.29 -4.44
N GLY A 224 -13.36 14.17 -3.96
CA GLY A 224 -12.09 14.11 -3.24
C GLY A 224 -12.26 14.26 -1.73
N GLY A 225 -11.26 13.80 -0.99
CA GLY A 225 -11.28 13.78 0.48
C GLY A 225 -12.10 12.62 1.05
N TYR A 226 -12.41 12.73 2.35
CA TYR A 226 -12.99 11.65 3.14
C TYR A 226 -14.18 12.10 3.97
N ALA A 227 -15.16 11.22 4.12
CA ALA A 227 -16.21 11.37 5.12
C ALA A 227 -15.62 11.37 6.54
N ALA A 228 -16.38 11.90 7.50
CA ALA A 228 -16.00 11.82 8.92
C ALA A 228 -15.76 10.35 9.33
N PRO A 229 -14.63 10.05 10.00
CA PRO A 229 -14.32 8.69 10.41
C PRO A 229 -15.35 8.13 11.40
N GLU A 230 -15.74 6.87 11.21
CA GLU A 230 -16.68 6.14 12.08
C GLU A 230 -16.00 4.90 12.69
N THR A 231 -16.45 4.47 13.88
CA THR A 231 -15.88 3.31 14.57
C THR A 231 -16.46 1.99 14.05
N LEU A 232 -15.67 0.92 14.12
CA LEU A 232 -16.13 -0.45 13.82
C LEU A 232 -16.45 -1.20 15.13
N SER A 233 -17.67 -1.06 15.64
CA SER A 233 -18.04 -1.53 16.99
C SER A 233 -17.73 -3.02 17.26
N VAL A 234 -18.02 -3.91 16.30
CA VAL A 234 -17.77 -5.36 16.45
C VAL A 234 -16.26 -5.71 16.44
N VAL A 235 -15.43 -4.86 15.84
CA VAL A 235 -13.97 -5.03 15.82
C VAL A 235 -13.32 -4.45 17.09
N ASN A 236 -13.92 -3.42 17.68
CA ASN A 236 -13.32 -2.60 18.73
C ASN A 236 -13.69 -3.01 20.17
N THR A 237 -13.84 -4.31 20.45
CA THR A 237 -14.43 -4.77 21.72
C THR A 237 -13.51 -4.68 22.93
N THR A 238 -12.19 -4.61 22.74
CA THR A 238 -11.18 -4.60 23.83
C THR A 238 -10.69 -3.21 24.21
N GLY A 239 -10.89 -2.22 23.33
CA GLY A 239 -10.20 -0.93 23.40
C GLY A 239 -8.68 -1.03 23.17
N ARG A 240 -8.20 -2.10 22.53
CA ARG A 240 -6.79 -2.35 22.18
C ARG A 240 -6.59 -2.70 20.70
N ALA A 241 -7.66 -2.62 19.91
CA ALA A 241 -7.60 -2.88 18.48
C ALA A 241 -6.74 -1.83 17.77
N SER A 242 -5.81 -2.27 16.94
CA SER A 242 -4.87 -1.43 16.20
C SER A 242 -4.40 -2.14 14.94
N ASN A 243 -3.53 -1.48 14.18
CA ASN A 243 -2.86 -2.01 13.00
C ASN A 243 -3.78 -2.77 12.01
N ALA A 244 -4.91 -2.17 11.65
CA ALA A 244 -5.87 -2.78 10.73
C ALA A 244 -5.38 -2.70 9.28
N ALA A 245 -5.04 -3.85 8.70
CA ALA A 245 -4.88 -4.06 7.28
C ALA A 245 -6.21 -4.46 6.64
N ILE A 246 -6.71 -3.61 5.73
CA ILE A 246 -7.88 -3.90 4.90
C ILE A 246 -7.46 -4.61 3.60
N ALA A 247 -8.16 -5.68 3.24
CA ALA A 247 -8.01 -6.30 1.93
C ALA A 247 -8.50 -5.35 0.82
N ALA A 248 -7.91 -5.42 -0.37
CA ALA A 248 -8.22 -4.52 -1.49
C ALA A 248 -9.72 -4.46 -1.82
N ASP A 249 -10.44 -5.58 -1.70
CA ASP A 249 -11.87 -5.72 -1.97
C ASP A 249 -12.78 -5.49 -0.74
N GLU A 250 -12.20 -5.09 0.39
CA GLU A 250 -12.87 -4.93 1.68
C GLU A 250 -13.57 -6.18 2.23
N SER A 251 -13.15 -7.38 1.78
CA SER A 251 -13.71 -8.65 2.27
C SER A 251 -13.19 -9.05 3.65
N LEU A 252 -11.96 -8.66 3.99
CA LEU A 252 -11.26 -9.02 5.23
C LEU A 252 -10.52 -7.83 5.82
N ILE A 253 -10.49 -7.77 7.16
CA ILE A 253 -9.54 -6.98 7.94
C ILE A 253 -8.67 -7.96 8.72
N ILE A 254 -7.36 -7.77 8.66
CA ILE A 254 -6.42 -8.35 9.63
C ILE A 254 -5.95 -7.23 10.53
N LEU A 255 -6.03 -7.43 11.84
CA LEU A 255 -5.74 -6.39 12.84
C LEU A 255 -4.90 -6.95 13.99
N VAL A 256 -4.29 -6.06 14.75
CA VAL A 256 -3.69 -6.37 16.04
C VAL A 256 -4.72 -6.16 17.13
N ASP A 257 -4.80 -7.11 18.06
CA ASP A 257 -5.57 -6.97 19.30
C ASP A 257 -4.85 -7.69 20.45
N GLN A 258 -5.25 -7.40 21.68
CA GLN A 258 -4.83 -8.09 22.90
C GLN A 258 -6.08 -8.62 23.61
N ARG A 259 -6.53 -9.80 23.20
CA ARG A 259 -7.70 -10.49 23.78
C ARG A 259 -7.24 -11.62 24.70
N SER A 260 -8.15 -12.12 25.52
CA SER A 260 -7.87 -13.21 26.46
C SER A 260 -7.54 -14.56 25.81
N ASP A 261 -7.86 -14.72 24.52
CA ASP A 261 -7.57 -15.93 23.72
C ASP A 261 -6.31 -15.80 22.85
N GLY A 262 -5.55 -14.71 23.03
CA GLY A 262 -4.25 -14.47 22.40
C GLY A 262 -3.15 -15.39 22.92
N LEU A 263 -2.05 -15.50 22.17
CA LEU A 263 -0.91 -16.35 22.49
C LEU A 263 0.30 -15.57 23.04
N GLY A 264 0.38 -14.27 22.77
CA GLY A 264 1.59 -13.49 22.99
C GLY A 264 1.36 -12.09 23.54
N ASP A 265 2.34 -11.23 23.30
CA ASP A 265 2.29 -9.82 23.71
C ASP A 265 1.26 -9.04 22.90
N SER A 266 1.23 -9.26 21.59
CA SER A 266 0.21 -8.75 20.67
C SER A 266 -0.02 -9.80 19.60
N ASP A 267 -1.27 -9.98 19.20
CA ASP A 267 -1.68 -11.07 18.34
C ASP A 267 -2.43 -10.53 17.11
N LEU A 268 -2.29 -11.22 15.98
CA LEU A 268 -3.08 -10.93 14.79
C LEU A 268 -4.43 -11.64 14.84
N TYR A 269 -5.47 -10.90 14.48
CA TYR A 269 -6.84 -11.38 14.35
C TYR A 269 -7.37 -11.07 12.94
N VAL A 270 -8.32 -11.86 12.48
CA VAL A 270 -9.06 -11.62 11.24
C VAL A 270 -10.53 -11.38 11.53
N SER A 271 -11.10 -10.40 10.84
CA SER A 271 -12.54 -10.16 10.78
C SER A 271 -12.99 -10.14 9.32
N ARG A 272 -14.09 -10.83 9.01
CA ARG A 272 -14.66 -10.85 7.66
C ARG A 272 -15.82 -9.86 7.53
N ARG A 273 -16.00 -9.35 6.33
CA ARG A 273 -17.15 -8.52 5.98
C ARG A 273 -18.44 -9.34 6.09
N ALA A 274 -19.44 -8.80 6.75
CA ALA A 274 -20.77 -9.40 6.91
C ALA A 274 -21.84 -8.33 6.61
N GLY A 275 -22.21 -8.21 5.33
CA GLY A 275 -23.05 -7.12 4.84
C GLY A 275 -22.34 -5.77 5.01
N GLU A 276 -22.98 -4.81 5.68
CA GLU A 276 -22.38 -3.51 5.99
C GLU A 276 -21.52 -3.49 7.27
N SER A 277 -21.49 -4.62 7.99
CA SER A 277 -20.74 -4.79 9.24
C SER A 277 -19.55 -5.74 9.05
N TRP A 278 -18.91 -6.07 10.16
CA TRP A 278 -17.79 -6.97 10.31
C TRP A 278 -18.13 -8.06 11.32
N THR A 279 -17.52 -9.24 11.21
CA THR A 279 -17.63 -10.27 12.24
C THR A 279 -16.75 -9.98 13.45
N GLU A 280 -16.99 -10.66 14.57
CA GLU A 280 -16.05 -10.62 15.67
C GLU A 280 -14.66 -11.11 15.20
N PRO A 281 -13.57 -10.43 15.60
CA PRO A 281 -12.22 -10.87 15.25
C PRO A 281 -11.87 -12.25 15.81
N MET A 282 -11.29 -13.11 14.98
CA MET A 282 -10.82 -14.46 15.34
C MET A 282 -9.29 -14.53 15.23
N PRO A 283 -8.59 -15.24 16.13
CA PRO A 283 -7.12 -15.24 16.15
C PRO A 283 -6.53 -15.98 14.93
N LEU A 284 -5.46 -15.45 14.34
CA LEU A 284 -4.67 -16.10 13.30
C LEU A 284 -3.68 -17.11 13.90
N ARG A 285 -4.20 -18.25 14.36
CA ARG A 285 -3.43 -19.28 15.09
C ARG A 285 -2.23 -19.84 14.32
N ALA A 286 -2.24 -19.79 13.00
CA ALA A 286 -1.12 -20.23 12.15
C ALA A 286 0.05 -19.22 12.14
N VAL A 287 -0.17 -17.99 12.60
CA VAL A 287 0.80 -16.89 12.59
C VAL A 287 1.27 -16.51 13.98
N ASN A 288 0.32 -16.47 14.93
CA ASN A 288 0.56 -15.98 16.28
C ASN A 288 1.48 -16.90 17.08
N THR A 289 2.36 -16.31 17.88
CA THR A 289 3.29 -17.01 18.76
C THR A 289 3.32 -16.36 20.14
N ALA A 290 4.27 -16.74 21.00
CA ALA A 290 4.48 -16.04 22.27
C ALA A 290 5.15 -14.67 22.10
N ALA A 291 5.64 -14.34 20.90
CA ALA A 291 6.23 -13.04 20.58
C ALA A 291 5.14 -11.97 20.36
N ALA A 292 5.52 -10.78 19.93
CA ALA A 292 4.58 -9.78 19.44
C ALA A 292 4.47 -9.88 17.92
N GLU A 293 3.32 -10.33 17.40
CA GLU A 293 2.98 -10.20 15.99
C GLU A 293 2.19 -8.90 15.75
N PHE A 294 2.59 -8.15 14.73
CA PHE A 294 2.00 -6.85 14.43
C PHE A 294 2.25 -6.43 12.98
N ALA A 295 1.73 -5.27 12.64
CA ALA A 295 1.87 -4.64 11.34
C ALA A 295 1.58 -5.55 10.13
N PRO A 296 0.36 -6.12 10.06
CA PRO A 296 -0.05 -6.92 8.92
C PRO A 296 -0.11 -6.07 7.65
N ALA A 297 0.21 -6.67 6.51
CA ALA A 297 0.03 -6.06 5.19
C ALA A 297 -0.28 -7.13 4.14
N PHE A 298 -1.20 -6.84 3.23
CA PHE A 298 -1.46 -7.74 2.11
C PHE A 298 -0.45 -7.49 0.98
N SER A 299 -0.03 -8.55 0.30
CA SER A 299 0.59 -8.38 -1.01
C SER A 299 -0.41 -7.77 -2.00
N PRO A 300 0.04 -6.99 -2.99
CA PRO A 300 -0.89 -6.37 -3.94
C PRO A 300 -1.70 -7.36 -4.79
N ASP A 301 -1.24 -8.62 -4.94
CA ASP A 301 -1.99 -9.70 -5.58
C ASP A 301 -2.97 -10.43 -4.63
N GLY A 302 -2.97 -10.08 -3.34
CA GLY A 302 -3.79 -10.67 -2.29
C GLY A 302 -3.42 -12.11 -1.92
N GLU A 303 -2.30 -12.65 -2.40
CA GLU A 303 -1.92 -14.05 -2.15
C GLU A 303 -1.10 -14.26 -0.87
N TRP A 304 -0.49 -13.20 -0.34
CA TRP A 304 0.38 -13.23 0.81
C TRP A 304 -0.07 -12.25 1.88
N LEU A 305 0.12 -12.69 3.12
CA LEU A 305 0.13 -11.84 4.29
C LEU A 305 1.58 -11.61 4.67
N PHE A 306 1.99 -10.34 4.72
CA PHE A 306 3.18 -9.91 5.43
C PHE A 306 2.83 -9.51 6.84
N PHE A 307 3.73 -9.73 7.78
CA PHE A 307 3.60 -9.28 9.16
C PHE A 307 4.98 -9.11 9.78
N ALA A 308 5.05 -8.31 10.82
CA ALA A 308 6.24 -8.19 11.65
C ALA A 308 6.12 -9.10 12.88
N ARG A 309 7.26 -9.66 13.30
CA ARG A 309 7.38 -10.34 14.60
C ARG A 309 8.53 -9.70 15.38
N MET A 310 8.21 -9.21 16.58
CA MET A 310 9.17 -8.60 17.51
C MET A 310 9.46 -9.55 18.66
N GLN A 311 10.73 -9.84 18.86
CA GLN A 311 11.25 -10.58 20.00
C GLN A 311 11.78 -9.59 21.05
N ARG A 312 11.23 -9.66 22.25
CA ARG A 312 11.71 -8.88 23.39
C ARG A 312 12.99 -9.47 23.96
N GLY A 313 13.86 -8.60 24.47
CA GLY A 313 15.02 -9.04 25.24
C GLY A 313 14.66 -9.41 26.67
N ALA A 314 15.57 -10.16 27.30
CA ALA A 314 15.49 -10.45 28.73
C ALA A 314 15.68 -9.18 29.58
N ALA A 315 15.22 -9.21 30.83
CA ALA A 315 15.40 -8.12 31.77
C ALA A 315 16.90 -7.76 31.92
N GLY A 316 17.22 -6.46 31.83
CA GLY A 316 18.59 -5.95 31.86
C GLY A 316 19.33 -5.98 30.51
N GLY A 317 18.73 -6.52 29.45
CA GLY A 317 19.23 -6.46 28.08
C GLY A 317 18.54 -5.38 27.22
N PRO A 318 18.86 -5.34 25.90
CA PRO A 318 18.13 -4.51 24.96
C PRO A 318 16.63 -4.83 24.98
N PRO A 319 15.74 -3.82 24.91
CA PRO A 319 14.29 -4.07 24.99
C PRO A 319 13.78 -4.92 23.82
N ILE A 320 14.42 -4.83 22.65
CA ILE A 320 14.09 -5.57 21.44
C ILE A 320 15.39 -6.22 20.92
N VAL A 321 15.38 -7.55 20.80
CA VAL A 321 16.52 -8.31 20.27
C VAL A 321 16.40 -8.51 18.77
N ALA A 322 15.19 -8.71 18.25
CA ALA A 322 14.93 -8.83 16.83
C ALA A 322 13.54 -8.32 16.49
N GLU A 323 13.43 -7.67 15.33
CA GLU A 323 12.21 -7.18 14.72
C GLU A 323 12.35 -7.40 13.22
N ASN A 324 11.56 -8.33 12.67
CA ASN A 324 11.74 -8.82 11.31
C ASN A 324 10.40 -8.97 10.58
N VAL A 325 10.44 -8.95 9.26
CA VAL A 325 9.28 -9.10 8.39
C VAL A 325 9.17 -10.52 7.86
N TYR A 326 8.01 -11.13 8.08
CA TYR A 326 7.66 -12.48 7.64
C TYR A 326 6.56 -12.43 6.59
N ALA A 327 6.51 -13.45 5.75
CA ALA A 327 5.45 -13.68 4.78
C ALA A 327 4.89 -15.09 4.91
N ILE A 328 3.58 -15.20 4.81
CA ILE A 328 2.84 -16.47 4.76
C ILE A 328 1.81 -16.40 3.65
N ARG A 329 1.51 -17.52 2.98
CA ARG A 329 0.39 -17.56 2.04
C ARG A 329 -0.88 -17.26 2.80
N LEU A 330 -1.71 -16.33 2.30
CA LEU A 330 -2.90 -15.90 3.02
C LEU A 330 -3.84 -17.08 3.35
N ARG A 331 -4.01 -18.01 2.41
CA ARG A 331 -4.79 -19.25 2.61
C ARG A 331 -4.29 -20.15 3.74
N ASP A 332 -3.00 -20.10 4.05
CA ASP A 332 -2.41 -20.95 5.09
C ASP A 332 -2.44 -20.23 6.45
N ALA A 333 -2.63 -18.90 6.46
CA ALA A 333 -2.78 -18.08 7.66
C ALA A 333 -4.22 -18.07 8.19
N LEU A 334 -5.21 -18.06 7.29
CA LEU A 334 -6.62 -17.89 7.63
C LEU A 334 -7.26 -19.16 8.24
N PRO A 335 -8.26 -19.01 9.12
CA PRO A 335 -9.14 -20.11 9.48
C PRO A 335 -9.81 -20.72 8.23
N PRO A 336 -10.05 -22.05 8.19
CA PRO A 336 -10.51 -22.75 6.96
C PRO A 336 -11.85 -22.26 6.38
N ASP A 337 -12.69 -21.65 7.20
CA ASP A 337 -14.03 -21.15 6.84
C ASP A 337 -14.04 -19.69 6.35
N ILE A 338 -12.89 -19.01 6.41
CA ILE A 338 -12.76 -17.63 5.95
C ILE A 338 -12.42 -17.62 4.45
N PRO A 339 -13.29 -17.08 3.58
CA PRO A 339 -13.01 -17.01 2.16
C PRO A 339 -11.85 -16.05 1.88
N LEU A 340 -11.07 -16.36 0.85
CA LEU A 340 -10.00 -15.48 0.38
C LEU A 340 -10.57 -14.22 -0.28
N PRO A 341 -9.88 -13.07 -0.16
CA PRO A 341 -10.19 -11.89 -0.95
C PRO A 341 -10.19 -12.18 -2.45
N SER A 342 -11.05 -11.49 -3.16
CA SER A 342 -11.10 -11.50 -4.61
C SER A 342 -9.78 -11.02 -5.20
N ARG A 343 -9.28 -11.77 -6.18
CA ARG A 343 -8.06 -11.44 -6.93
C ARG A 343 -8.35 -10.60 -8.18
N SER A 344 -9.56 -10.06 -8.30
CA SER A 344 -9.98 -9.35 -9.51
C SER A 344 -9.48 -7.90 -9.50
N PRO A 345 -8.73 -7.46 -10.53
CA PRO A 345 -8.39 -6.06 -10.73
C PRO A 345 -9.63 -5.17 -10.82
N ALA A 346 -10.79 -5.73 -11.22
CA ALA A 346 -12.05 -4.99 -11.36
C ALA A 346 -12.54 -4.32 -10.07
N HIS A 347 -12.01 -4.68 -8.90
CA HIS A 347 -12.30 -3.95 -7.65
C HIS A 347 -11.49 -2.65 -7.52
N CYS A 348 -10.41 -2.55 -8.29
CA CYS A 348 -9.46 -1.45 -8.39
C CYS A 348 -9.56 -0.70 -9.74
N ASP A 349 -10.40 -1.16 -10.66
CA ASP A 349 -10.71 -0.48 -11.92
C ASP A 349 -11.87 0.53 -11.76
#